data_AF-A0A061IZ80-F1
#
_entry.id   AF-A0A061IZ80-F1
#
_cell.length_a   1.000
_cell.length_b   1.000
_cell.length_c   1.000
_cell.angle_alpha   90.00
_cell.angle_beta   90.00
_cell.angle_gamma   90.00
#
_symmetry.space_group_name_H-M   'P 1'
#
loop_
_entity.id
_entity.type
_entity.pdbx_description
1 polymer ?
#
loop_
_entity_poly.entity_id
_entity_poly.type
_entity_poly.pdbx_seq_one_letter_code
_entity_poly.pdbx_strand_id
1 'polypeptide(L)'
;MRRWSCLPLAPLWGLVGRRGVSGDDRSADSSAFLSDDEALHGELASMLETEGHAAPLDIMQQHPLEVAAMGSSTSTIFLEKLARPPARFDLLTNSFVYKWQTKAALARKVSGPMREWAAELKYRTGVHMELEPTFPERISEDAAAGDGSEGGAYESADDVDITVYLFGSERGIFNCHKLMEAAIQQDPVYVRLGVFRRVPSSKEVEWLMLRRINREMRPPDIPPISLKLPGKWTLLYERYKEAAVRTLWEETGITVDPNHVFPTAQLYQTSPTYYWRVPVRYFVAEVPHDVRVEGPQVVPTQYMRNWDGRLLRQSPDPIDRAWAQLADPITGCAWMKAPMIDELQKPLRGGMYMATRYTPPPYSNLQEVVGLGDGDQEMRGTETEASHPPA
;
A
#
# COMPACT_ATOMS: atom_id res chain seq x y z
N MET A 1 1.85 4.82 55.81
CA MET A 1 0.74 3.91 56.18
C MET A 1 -0.02 3.56 54.89
N ARG A 2 0.17 2.35 54.32
CA ARG A 2 -0.83 1.25 54.21
C ARG A 2 -2.21 1.73 53.72
N ARG A 3 -2.87 1.22 52.67
CA ARG A 3 -2.79 -0.07 51.93
C ARG A 3 -3.57 0.05 50.60
N TRP A 4 -3.21 -0.81 49.65
CA TRP A 4 -3.94 -1.16 48.42
C TRP A 4 -5.29 -1.86 48.68
N SER A 5 -6.17 -1.88 47.67
CA SER A 5 -7.00 -3.04 47.32
C SER A 5 -7.39 -3.00 45.84
N CYS A 6 -7.12 -4.11 45.16
CA CYS A 6 -7.38 -4.39 43.75
C CYS A 6 -8.69 -5.18 43.57
N LEU A 7 -9.41 -4.93 42.45
CA LEU A 7 -10.12 -5.88 41.54
C LEU A 7 -11.27 -6.76 42.11
N PRO A 8 -12.17 -7.43 41.31
CA PRO A 8 -12.05 -7.81 39.89
C PRO A 8 -13.30 -7.81 38.94
N LEU A 9 -13.00 -7.89 37.63
CA LEU A 9 -13.54 -8.73 36.51
C LEU A 9 -15.05 -9.02 36.28
N ALA A 10 -15.58 -8.47 35.17
CA ALA A 10 -16.16 -9.15 33.96
C ALA A 10 -17.43 -10.07 34.07
N PRO A 11 -17.99 -10.63 32.96
CA PRO A 11 -19.31 -10.26 32.40
C PRO A 11 -20.37 -11.39 32.41
N LEU A 12 -21.66 -11.06 32.26
CA LEU A 12 -22.76 -12.04 32.21
C LEU A 12 -23.32 -12.19 30.77
N TRP A 13 -23.20 -13.41 30.24
CA TRP A 13 -23.98 -13.95 29.12
C TRP A 13 -25.07 -14.90 29.67
N GLY A 14 -26.28 -14.83 29.10
CA GLY A 14 -27.16 -16.00 28.88
C GLY A 14 -28.32 -16.26 29.87
N LEU A 15 -29.56 -16.10 29.38
CA LEU A 15 -30.79 -16.84 29.75
C LEU A 15 -31.88 -16.47 28.69
N VAL A 16 -32.07 -17.27 27.64
CA VAL A 16 -33.06 -18.35 27.47
C VAL A 16 -34.50 -17.95 27.83
N GLY A 17 -35.33 -17.80 26.79
CA GLY A 17 -36.79 -17.71 26.86
C GLY A 17 -37.46 -18.27 25.60
N ARG A 18 -37.86 -19.55 25.66
CA ARG A 18 -38.90 -20.24 24.86
C ARG A 18 -40.23 -19.44 24.96
N ARG A 19 -41.24 -19.44 24.08
CA ARG A 19 -41.74 -20.30 22.99
C ARG A 19 -42.92 -19.55 22.33
N GLY A 20 -43.15 -19.73 21.03
CA GLY A 20 -44.40 -19.33 20.37
C GLY A 20 -44.49 -19.98 18.99
N VAL A 21 -45.14 -21.14 18.93
CA VAL A 21 -45.46 -21.86 17.70
C VAL A 21 -46.86 -21.43 17.26
N SER A 22 -46.99 -20.96 16.03
CA SER A 22 -48.22 -21.06 15.24
C SER A 22 -47.80 -21.36 13.82
N GLY A 23 -48.24 -22.52 13.31
CA GLY A 23 -47.98 -22.95 11.95
C GLY A 23 -48.84 -22.20 10.95
N ASP A 24 -48.33 -22.11 9.73
CA ASP A 24 -49.16 -22.14 8.53
C ASP A 24 -48.33 -22.80 7.41
N ASP A 25 -48.82 -23.95 6.96
CA ASP A 25 -48.34 -24.69 5.80
C ASP A 25 -48.71 -23.92 4.53
N ARG A 26 -47.71 -23.50 3.75
CA ARG A 26 -47.86 -23.32 2.30
C ARG A 26 -46.60 -23.82 1.60
N SER A 27 -46.77 -24.93 0.89
CA SER A 27 -45.88 -25.43 -0.15
C SER A 27 -45.63 -24.32 -1.19
N ALA A 28 -44.39 -23.90 -1.34
CA ALA A 28 -43.93 -23.09 -2.45
C ALA A 28 -42.61 -23.67 -2.98
N ASP A 29 -42.65 -24.01 -4.26
CA ASP A 29 -41.63 -24.56 -5.14
C ASP A 29 -40.17 -24.22 -4.79
N SER A 30 -39.38 -25.26 -4.50
CA SER A 30 -37.92 -25.21 -4.32
C SER A 30 -37.14 -25.48 -5.62
N SER A 31 -37.75 -25.29 -6.80
CA SER A 31 -37.11 -25.51 -8.10
C SER A 31 -36.45 -24.27 -8.69
N ALA A 32 -36.71 -23.07 -8.15
CA ALA A 32 -36.19 -21.80 -8.70
C ALA A 32 -34.73 -21.50 -8.32
N PHE A 33 -34.18 -22.11 -7.25
CA PHE A 33 -32.81 -21.86 -6.81
C PHE A 33 -31.74 -22.66 -7.57
N LEU A 34 -32.12 -23.79 -8.19
CA LEU A 34 -31.18 -24.61 -8.97
C LEU A 34 -31.01 -24.09 -10.41
N SER A 35 -32.02 -23.40 -10.95
CA SER A 35 -32.03 -22.87 -12.32
C SER A 35 -31.14 -21.63 -12.50
N ASP A 36 -30.95 -20.82 -11.46
CA ASP A 36 -30.09 -19.63 -11.52
C ASP A 36 -28.59 -19.98 -11.50
N ASP A 37 -28.21 -21.05 -10.81
CA ASP A 37 -26.81 -21.50 -10.72
C ASP A 37 -26.33 -22.10 -12.05
N GLU A 38 -27.19 -22.82 -12.77
CA GLU A 38 -26.89 -23.31 -14.13
C GLU A 38 -26.84 -22.18 -15.17
N ALA A 39 -27.67 -21.13 -15.02
CA ALA A 39 -27.63 -19.95 -15.89
C ALA A 39 -26.35 -19.13 -15.67
N LEU A 40 -25.92 -18.95 -14.40
CA LEU A 40 -24.66 -18.31 -14.05
C LEU A 40 -23.44 -19.15 -14.47
N HIS A 41 -23.53 -20.48 -14.36
CA HIS A 41 -22.54 -21.38 -14.94
C HIS A 41 -22.44 -21.22 -16.46
N GLY A 42 -23.59 -21.09 -17.14
CA GLY A 42 -23.68 -20.83 -18.56
C GLY A 42 -23.09 -19.48 -18.97
N GLU A 43 -23.33 -18.40 -18.22
CA GLU A 43 -22.76 -17.08 -18.53
C GLU A 43 -21.23 -17.04 -18.30
N LEU A 44 -20.74 -17.64 -17.21
CA LEU A 44 -19.31 -17.73 -16.93
C LEU A 44 -18.59 -18.63 -17.95
N ALA A 45 -19.14 -19.80 -18.25
CA ALA A 45 -18.59 -20.72 -19.25
C ALA A 45 -18.70 -20.13 -20.67
N SER A 46 -19.80 -19.47 -21.00
CA SER A 46 -20.00 -18.84 -22.31
C SER A 46 -19.02 -17.70 -22.53
N MET A 47 -18.69 -16.88 -21.53
CA MET A 47 -17.65 -15.86 -21.68
C MET A 47 -16.26 -16.48 -21.86
N LEU A 48 -16.00 -17.66 -21.28
CA LEU A 48 -14.70 -18.36 -21.37
C LEU A 48 -14.54 -19.21 -22.66
N GLU A 49 -15.63 -19.77 -23.21
CA GLU A 49 -15.58 -20.63 -24.39
C GLU A 49 -15.60 -19.84 -25.72
N THR A 50 -16.19 -18.64 -25.76
CA THR A 50 -16.15 -17.80 -26.98
C THR A 50 -14.78 -17.25 -27.34
N GLU A 51 -13.76 -17.40 -26.50
CA GLU A 51 -12.37 -17.02 -26.81
C GLU A 51 -11.59 -18.08 -27.62
N GLY A 52 -12.19 -19.26 -27.87
CA GLY A 52 -11.49 -20.40 -28.46
C GLY A 52 -11.41 -20.49 -29.99
N HIS A 53 -12.17 -19.70 -30.77
CA HIS A 53 -12.26 -19.86 -32.23
C HIS A 53 -12.04 -18.54 -32.99
N ALA A 54 -10.78 -18.19 -33.22
CA ALA A 54 -10.43 -17.17 -34.22
C ALA A 54 -10.41 -17.80 -35.63
N ALA A 55 -11.35 -17.40 -36.48
CA ALA A 55 -11.23 -17.52 -37.94
C ALA A 55 -11.36 -16.11 -38.57
N PRO A 56 -10.68 -15.84 -39.69
CA PRO A 56 -10.30 -14.48 -40.07
C PRO A 56 -11.33 -13.76 -40.94
N LEU A 57 -11.44 -12.45 -40.67
CA LEU A 57 -11.70 -11.32 -41.58
C LEU A 57 -12.87 -11.43 -42.57
N ASP A 58 -13.84 -10.52 -42.41
CA ASP A 58 -14.20 -9.66 -43.54
C ASP A 58 -14.64 -8.25 -43.11
N ILE A 59 -14.33 -7.30 -43.98
CA ILE A 59 -14.40 -5.84 -43.80
C ILE A 59 -15.70 -5.32 -44.45
N MET A 60 -16.44 -4.39 -43.83
CA MET A 60 -16.93 -3.13 -44.45
C MET A 60 -17.92 -2.32 -43.59
N GLN A 61 -17.51 -1.08 -43.31
CA GLN A 61 -18.22 0.21 -43.49
C GLN A 61 -19.42 0.66 -42.61
N GLN A 62 -19.15 1.79 -41.92
CA GLN A 62 -19.90 3.06 -41.80
C GLN A 62 -20.93 3.29 -40.65
N HIS A 63 -20.63 4.37 -39.90
CA HIS A 63 -21.40 5.12 -38.87
C HIS A 63 -22.67 5.83 -39.41
N PRO A 64 -23.53 6.53 -38.60
CA PRO A 64 -23.69 6.62 -37.13
C PRO A 64 -25.16 6.56 -36.59
N LEU A 65 -25.34 6.23 -35.29
CA LEU A 65 -26.21 6.86 -34.26
C LEU A 65 -26.75 5.87 -33.21
N GLU A 66 -26.48 6.19 -31.94
CA GLU A 66 -27.19 5.85 -30.69
C GLU A 66 -27.91 4.49 -30.56
N VAL A 67 -27.21 3.50 -29.98
CA VAL A 67 -27.68 2.73 -28.80
C VAL A 67 -26.41 2.29 -28.06
N ALA A 68 -26.42 2.37 -26.72
CA ALA A 68 -25.35 1.91 -25.85
C ALA A 68 -25.01 0.44 -26.13
N ALA A 69 -23.97 0.21 -26.95
CA ALA A 69 -23.39 -1.10 -27.16
C ALA A 69 -22.49 -1.40 -25.95
N MET A 70 -22.81 -2.48 -25.23
CA MET A 70 -21.88 -3.13 -24.32
C MET A 70 -20.58 -3.37 -25.07
N GLY A 71 -19.56 -2.58 -24.74
CA GLY A 71 -18.24 -2.76 -25.30
C GLY A 71 -17.77 -4.17 -24.97
N SER A 72 -17.48 -4.94 -26.02
CA SER A 72 -16.66 -6.14 -25.97
C SER A 72 -15.32 -5.77 -25.34
N SER A 73 -15.22 -5.85 -24.02
CA SER A 73 -13.95 -5.76 -23.31
C SER A 73 -13.25 -7.09 -23.50
N THR A 74 -12.23 -7.13 -24.35
CA THR A 74 -11.22 -8.19 -24.30
C THR A 74 -10.65 -8.20 -22.87
N SER A 75 -11.03 -9.18 -22.05
CA SER A 75 -10.57 -9.28 -20.67
C SER A 75 -9.06 -9.45 -20.64
N THR A 76 -8.37 -8.59 -19.88
CA THR A 76 -6.90 -8.63 -19.77
C THR A 76 -6.43 -9.64 -18.74
N ILE A 77 -7.33 -10.14 -17.90
CA ILE A 77 -7.07 -11.15 -16.88
C ILE A 77 -7.76 -12.44 -17.29
N PHE A 78 -6.99 -13.45 -17.67
CA PHE A 78 -7.49 -14.80 -17.94
C PHE A 78 -7.41 -15.65 -16.67
N LEU A 79 -8.54 -16.21 -16.23
CA LEU A 79 -8.63 -17.08 -15.06
C LEU A 79 -8.84 -18.54 -15.48
N GLU A 80 -7.94 -19.42 -15.07
CA GLU A 80 -8.05 -20.86 -15.28
C GLU A 80 -8.67 -21.51 -14.03
N LYS A 81 -9.83 -22.16 -14.20
CA LYS A 81 -10.48 -22.91 -13.12
C LYS A 81 -9.66 -24.16 -12.78
N LEU A 82 -9.34 -24.34 -11.52
CA LEU A 82 -8.69 -25.56 -11.03
C LEU A 82 -9.73 -26.53 -10.48
N ALA A 83 -9.64 -27.80 -10.87
CA ALA A 83 -10.54 -28.83 -10.35
C ALA A 83 -10.39 -29.04 -8.84
N ARG A 84 -9.17 -28.82 -8.31
CA ARG A 84 -8.84 -28.92 -6.88
C ARG A 84 -7.73 -27.93 -6.52
N PRO A 85 -7.70 -27.40 -5.28
CA PRO A 85 -6.56 -26.62 -4.80
C PRO A 85 -5.26 -27.45 -4.83
N PRO A 86 -4.10 -26.83 -5.06
CA PRO A 86 -2.81 -27.45 -4.77
C PRO A 86 -2.71 -27.89 -3.31
N ALA A 87 -2.05 -29.02 -3.02
CA ALA A 87 -1.98 -29.61 -1.68
C ALA A 87 -1.44 -28.68 -0.58
N ARG A 88 -0.62 -27.68 -0.94
CA ARG A 88 -0.11 -26.67 0.00
C ARG A 88 -1.18 -25.69 0.50
N PHE A 89 -2.36 -25.67 -0.12
CA PHE A 89 -3.51 -24.82 0.23
C PHE A 89 -4.71 -25.63 0.75
N ASP A 90 -4.49 -26.86 1.22
CA ASP A 90 -5.54 -27.82 1.61
C ASP A 90 -6.44 -27.35 2.79
N LEU A 91 -6.04 -26.28 3.49
CA LEU A 91 -6.87 -25.64 4.52
C LEU A 91 -8.05 -24.82 3.95
N LEU A 92 -8.12 -24.62 2.62
CA LEU A 92 -9.16 -23.83 1.93
C LEU A 92 -10.16 -24.70 1.14
N THR A 93 -10.34 -25.96 1.57
CA THR A 93 -10.97 -27.08 0.86
C THR A 93 -12.45 -26.95 0.48
N ASN A 94 -13.17 -25.95 0.98
CA ASN A 94 -14.61 -25.77 0.71
C ASN A 94 -14.91 -24.64 -0.30
N SER A 95 -13.93 -24.22 -1.10
CA SER A 95 -14.08 -23.09 -2.04
C SER A 95 -13.67 -23.46 -3.46
N PHE A 96 -14.27 -22.78 -4.44
CA PHE A 96 -13.78 -22.84 -5.83
C PHE A 96 -12.43 -22.17 -5.91
N VAL A 97 -11.58 -22.68 -6.81
CA VAL A 97 -10.21 -22.20 -6.96
C VAL A 97 -9.94 -21.84 -8.41
N TYR A 98 -9.46 -20.63 -8.63
CA TYR A 98 -9.07 -20.13 -9.93
C TYR A 98 -7.62 -19.66 -9.88
N LYS A 99 -6.91 -19.81 -11.00
CA LYS A 99 -5.51 -19.48 -11.18
C LYS A 99 -5.38 -18.39 -12.23
N TRP A 100 -4.60 -17.36 -11.93
CA TRP A 100 -4.17 -16.35 -12.89
C TRP A 100 -2.65 -16.39 -13.02
N GLN A 101 -2.17 -16.75 -14.20
CA GLN A 101 -0.74 -16.72 -14.53
C GLN A 101 -0.40 -15.34 -15.10
N THR A 102 0.54 -14.64 -14.48
CA THR A 102 0.83 -13.24 -14.82
C THR A 102 2.25 -12.83 -14.42
N LYS A 103 2.54 -11.54 -14.58
CA LYS A 103 3.78 -10.89 -14.15
C LYS A 103 3.58 -10.08 -12.88
N ALA A 104 4.64 -9.88 -12.11
CA ALA A 104 4.63 -9.09 -10.89
C ALA A 104 4.14 -7.65 -11.11
N ALA A 105 4.40 -7.06 -12.29
CA ALA A 105 3.89 -5.75 -12.68
C ALA A 105 2.36 -5.59 -12.53
N LEU A 106 1.60 -6.67 -12.79
CA LEU A 106 0.15 -6.69 -12.65
C LEU A 106 -0.28 -7.30 -11.30
N ALA A 107 0.35 -8.40 -10.88
CA ALA A 107 -0.03 -9.09 -9.65
C ALA A 107 0.11 -8.19 -8.41
N ARG A 108 1.15 -7.34 -8.34
CA ARG A 108 1.31 -6.40 -7.22
C ARG A 108 0.17 -5.38 -7.14
N LYS A 109 -0.50 -5.10 -8.26
CA LYS A 109 -1.61 -4.16 -8.30
C LYS A 109 -2.89 -4.71 -7.71
N VAL A 110 -3.03 -6.04 -7.59
CA VAL A 110 -4.22 -6.64 -6.96
C VAL A 110 -3.95 -7.08 -5.52
N SER A 111 -2.68 -7.27 -5.14
CA SER A 111 -2.29 -7.54 -3.76
C SER A 111 -2.10 -6.27 -2.94
N GLY A 112 -1.43 -5.27 -3.50
CA GLY A 112 -1.05 -4.05 -2.81
C GLY A 112 0.19 -4.21 -1.91
N PRO A 113 0.76 -3.08 -1.45
CA PRO A 113 2.08 -3.00 -0.80
C PRO A 113 2.37 -3.99 0.35
N MET A 114 1.37 -4.27 1.19
CA MET A 114 1.36 -5.22 2.32
C MET A 114 0.03 -5.98 2.36
N ARG A 115 -0.47 -6.41 1.19
CA ARG A 115 -1.74 -7.13 1.03
C ARG A 115 -2.99 -6.29 1.35
N GLU A 116 -2.90 -4.96 1.37
CA GLU A 116 -4.06 -4.13 1.70
C GLU A 116 -5.13 -4.15 0.62
N TRP A 117 -4.75 -4.24 -0.66
CA TRP A 117 -5.71 -4.38 -1.76
C TRP A 117 -6.26 -5.81 -1.83
N ALA A 118 -5.45 -6.83 -1.53
CA ALA A 118 -5.97 -8.19 -1.35
C ALA A 118 -7.00 -8.25 -0.20
N ALA A 119 -6.76 -7.55 0.91
CA ALA A 119 -7.71 -7.45 2.01
C ALA A 119 -8.96 -6.64 1.63
N GLU A 120 -8.82 -5.58 0.83
CA GLU A 120 -9.96 -4.81 0.31
C GLU A 120 -10.82 -5.63 -0.66
N LEU A 121 -10.19 -6.40 -1.57
CA LEU A 121 -10.89 -7.33 -2.45
C LEU A 121 -11.65 -8.38 -1.62
N LYS A 122 -11.00 -8.95 -0.59
CA LYS A 122 -11.64 -9.87 0.35
C LYS A 122 -12.82 -9.24 1.09
N TYR A 123 -12.70 -7.98 1.51
CA TYR A 123 -13.79 -7.24 2.15
C TYR A 123 -14.99 -7.05 1.19
N ARG A 124 -14.73 -6.75 -0.09
CA ARG A 124 -15.76 -6.46 -1.08
C ARG A 124 -16.43 -7.73 -1.65
N THR A 125 -15.71 -8.85 -1.73
CA THR A 125 -16.19 -10.04 -2.47
C THR A 125 -16.16 -11.34 -1.66
N GLY A 126 -15.51 -11.36 -0.50
CA GLY A 126 -15.27 -12.56 0.29
C GLY A 126 -14.14 -13.46 -0.25
N VAL A 127 -13.53 -13.12 -1.40
CA VAL A 127 -12.49 -13.94 -2.03
C VAL A 127 -11.16 -13.77 -1.34
N HIS A 128 -10.52 -14.88 -0.99
CA HIS A 128 -9.16 -14.90 -0.47
C HIS A 128 -8.16 -15.04 -1.62
N MET A 129 -7.07 -14.30 -1.57
CA MET A 129 -6.04 -14.26 -2.63
C MET A 129 -4.68 -14.66 -2.07
N GLU A 130 -3.99 -15.55 -2.76
CA GLU A 130 -2.59 -15.91 -2.52
C GLU A 130 -1.73 -15.69 -3.76
N LEU A 131 -0.47 -15.29 -3.56
CA LEU A 131 0.49 -15.01 -4.61
C LEU A 131 1.76 -15.83 -4.36
N GLU A 132 2.26 -16.48 -5.41
CA GLU A 132 3.51 -17.22 -5.36
C GLU A 132 4.34 -16.93 -6.62
N PRO A 133 5.67 -16.80 -6.52
CA PRO A 133 6.53 -16.87 -7.69
C PRO A 133 6.33 -18.19 -8.41
N THR A 134 6.16 -18.14 -9.73
CA THR A 134 6.01 -19.36 -10.55
C THR A 134 7.33 -20.11 -10.64
N PHE A 135 8.43 -19.35 -10.73
CA PHE A 135 9.81 -19.82 -10.87
C PHE A 135 10.68 -19.19 -9.76
N PRO A 136 10.50 -19.58 -8.49
CA PRO A 136 11.21 -18.97 -7.35
C PRO A 136 12.74 -19.12 -7.44
N GLU A 137 13.23 -20.17 -8.10
CA GLU A 137 14.65 -20.43 -8.36
C GLU A 137 15.33 -19.35 -9.20
N ARG A 138 14.57 -18.59 -10.01
CA ARG A 138 15.10 -17.47 -10.81
C ARG A 138 15.24 -16.16 -10.02
N ILE A 139 14.77 -16.14 -8.78
CA ILE A 139 14.83 -14.98 -7.88
C ILE A 139 16.02 -15.08 -6.90
N SER A 140 16.59 -16.28 -6.74
CA SER A 140 17.70 -16.51 -5.80
C SER A 140 18.98 -15.80 -6.24
N GLU A 141 19.85 -15.49 -5.27
CA GLU A 141 21.16 -14.88 -5.52
C GLU A 141 22.05 -15.76 -6.42
N ASP A 142 21.86 -17.09 -6.35
CA ASP A 142 22.55 -18.07 -7.19
C ASP A 142 22.17 -17.96 -8.68
N ALA A 143 20.95 -17.52 -9.00
CA ALA A 143 20.54 -17.28 -10.38
C ALA A 143 21.25 -16.09 -11.02
N ALA A 144 21.74 -15.14 -10.22
CA ALA A 144 22.52 -13.99 -10.67
C ALA A 144 24.02 -14.32 -10.84
N ALA A 145 24.50 -15.40 -10.20
CA ALA A 145 25.90 -15.83 -10.23
C ALA A 145 26.27 -16.73 -11.42
N GLY A 146 25.31 -17.07 -12.28
CA GLY A 146 25.56 -17.67 -13.59
C GLY A 146 26.01 -19.12 -13.51
N ASP A 147 25.06 -20.02 -13.29
CA ASP A 147 25.13 -21.37 -13.86
C ASP A 147 23.97 -21.50 -14.84
N GLY A 148 24.27 -21.87 -16.09
CA GLY A 148 23.42 -21.76 -17.29
C GLY A 148 22.14 -22.60 -17.30
N SER A 149 21.32 -22.46 -16.26
CA SER A 149 19.95 -22.96 -16.23
C SER A 149 19.09 -22.24 -17.27
N GLU A 150 18.22 -22.99 -17.93
CA GLU A 150 17.24 -22.52 -18.91
C GLU A 150 16.24 -21.55 -18.23
N GLY A 151 16.66 -20.31 -18.02
CA GLY A 151 15.82 -19.32 -17.34
C GLY A 151 16.57 -18.05 -16.94
N GLY A 152 17.80 -18.14 -16.43
CA GLY A 152 18.55 -16.97 -15.94
C GLY A 152 17.83 -16.13 -14.86
N ALA A 153 18.55 -15.20 -14.25
CA ALA A 153 17.94 -14.20 -13.35
C ALA A 153 16.97 -13.28 -14.10
N TYR A 154 15.94 -12.79 -13.42
CA TYR A 154 15.09 -11.72 -13.96
C TYR A 154 15.86 -10.39 -14.05
N GLU A 155 15.64 -9.64 -15.12
CA GLU A 155 16.24 -8.31 -15.31
C GLU A 155 15.63 -7.27 -14.37
N SER A 156 14.30 -7.29 -14.23
CA SER A 156 13.57 -6.36 -13.38
C SER A 156 12.56 -7.07 -12.48
N ALA A 157 12.11 -6.35 -11.46
CA ALA A 157 11.06 -6.83 -10.57
C ALA A 157 9.69 -6.96 -11.22
N ASP A 158 9.50 -6.32 -12.37
CA ASP A 158 8.26 -6.32 -13.13
C ASP A 158 8.11 -7.61 -13.96
N ASP A 159 9.24 -8.23 -14.33
CA ASP A 159 9.30 -9.42 -15.20
C ASP A 159 9.08 -10.73 -14.46
N VAL A 160 9.13 -10.70 -13.12
CA VAL A 160 8.98 -11.87 -12.27
C VAL A 160 7.64 -12.54 -12.54
N ASP A 161 7.67 -13.83 -12.91
CA ASP A 161 6.47 -14.62 -13.14
C ASP A 161 5.77 -14.95 -11.82
N ILE A 162 4.49 -14.56 -11.71
CA ILE A 162 3.66 -14.76 -10.53
C ILE A 162 2.44 -15.60 -10.88
N THR A 163 2.18 -16.61 -10.07
CA THR A 163 0.88 -17.30 -10.05
C THR A 163 0.02 -16.72 -8.93
N VAL A 164 -1.16 -16.22 -9.29
CA VAL A 164 -2.16 -15.74 -8.32
C VAL A 164 -3.27 -16.77 -8.19
N TYR A 165 -3.59 -17.17 -6.96
CA TYR A 165 -4.68 -18.08 -6.64
C TYR A 165 -5.84 -17.32 -5.97
N LEU A 166 -7.06 -17.58 -6.43
CA LEU A 166 -8.30 -17.03 -5.89
C LEU A 166 -9.14 -18.13 -5.28
N PHE A 167 -9.56 -17.97 -4.03
CA PHE A 167 -10.35 -18.94 -3.27
C PHE A 167 -11.67 -18.28 -2.84
N GLY A 168 -12.81 -18.77 -3.32
CA GLY A 168 -14.12 -18.19 -2.99
C GLY A 168 -15.30 -18.92 -3.62
N SER A 169 -16.49 -18.30 -3.53
CA SER A 169 -17.67 -18.74 -4.30
C SER A 169 -17.57 -18.28 -5.76
N GLU A 170 -18.26 -18.93 -6.69
CA GLU A 170 -18.28 -18.54 -8.12
C GLU A 170 -18.65 -17.06 -8.30
N ARG A 171 -19.75 -16.62 -7.68
CA ARG A 171 -20.17 -15.21 -7.69
C ARG A 171 -19.12 -14.28 -7.08
N GLY A 172 -18.48 -14.71 -6.00
CA GLY A 172 -17.40 -13.96 -5.36
C GLY A 172 -16.22 -13.76 -6.32
N ILE A 173 -15.81 -14.82 -7.01
CA ILE A 173 -14.71 -14.82 -7.97
C ILE A 173 -15.04 -13.97 -9.19
N PHE A 174 -16.25 -14.07 -9.75
CA PHE A 174 -16.70 -13.20 -10.85
C PHE A 174 -16.62 -11.71 -10.49
N ASN A 175 -17.13 -11.33 -9.31
CA ASN A 175 -17.03 -9.95 -8.84
C ASN A 175 -15.58 -9.52 -8.56
N CYS A 176 -14.76 -10.43 -8.00
CA CYS A 176 -13.35 -10.19 -7.74
C CYS A 176 -12.58 -9.96 -9.03
N HIS A 177 -12.84 -10.77 -10.06
CA HIS A 177 -12.25 -10.65 -11.39
C HIS A 177 -12.48 -9.26 -11.98
N LYS A 178 -13.72 -8.76 -11.98
CA LYS A 178 -14.02 -7.39 -12.46
C LYS A 178 -13.30 -6.30 -11.67
N LEU A 179 -13.20 -6.45 -10.35
CA LEU A 179 -12.45 -5.50 -9.52
C LEU A 179 -10.94 -5.57 -9.79
N MET A 180 -10.39 -6.76 -10.05
CA MET A 180 -8.99 -6.95 -10.42
C MET A 180 -8.69 -6.31 -11.77
N GLU A 181 -9.57 -6.45 -12.77
CA GLU A 181 -9.42 -5.81 -14.08
C GLU A 181 -9.36 -4.28 -13.95
N ALA A 182 -10.22 -3.71 -13.10
CA ALA A 182 -10.17 -2.28 -12.82
C ALA A 182 -8.95 -1.87 -11.97
N ALA A 183 -8.48 -2.73 -11.08
CA ALA A 183 -7.29 -2.50 -10.25
C ALA A 183 -6.01 -2.44 -11.09
N ILE A 184 -5.84 -3.33 -12.09
CA ILE A 184 -4.64 -3.36 -12.92
C ILE A 184 -4.50 -2.14 -13.84
N GLN A 185 -5.62 -1.47 -14.15
CA GLN A 185 -5.66 -0.21 -14.89
C GLN A 185 -5.29 1.00 -14.01
N GLN A 186 -5.32 0.84 -12.68
CA GLN A 186 -4.86 1.84 -11.73
C GLN A 186 -3.38 1.65 -11.39
N ASP A 187 -2.88 2.50 -10.50
CA ASP A 187 -1.52 2.44 -9.97
C ASP A 187 -1.56 2.54 -8.43
N PRO A 188 -1.71 1.42 -7.71
CA PRO A 188 -1.64 1.39 -6.26
C PRO A 188 -0.27 1.84 -5.77
N VAL A 189 -0.27 2.79 -4.84
CA VAL A 189 0.97 3.37 -4.31
C VAL A 189 0.91 3.57 -2.81
N TYR A 190 2.09 3.59 -2.19
CA TYR A 190 2.22 4.29 -0.91
C TYR A 190 2.13 5.80 -1.14
N VAL A 191 1.56 6.51 -0.16
CA VAL A 191 1.53 7.97 -0.14
C VAL A 191 2.24 8.48 1.11
N ARG A 192 2.97 9.59 0.96
CA ARG A 192 3.57 10.33 2.08
C ARG A 192 3.20 11.80 1.97
N LEU A 193 2.67 12.36 3.04
CA LEU A 193 2.34 13.78 3.14
C LEU A 193 3.26 14.43 4.17
N GLY A 194 4.30 15.10 3.67
CA GLY A 194 5.23 15.85 4.47
C GLY A 194 4.58 17.13 5.00
N VAL A 195 4.08 17.04 6.23
CA VAL A 195 3.54 18.19 6.96
C VAL A 195 4.68 18.93 7.62
N PHE A 196 4.78 20.22 7.33
CA PHE A 196 5.79 21.09 7.94
C PHE A 196 5.19 22.36 8.52
N ARG A 197 5.91 22.97 9.46
CA ARG A 197 5.55 24.25 10.08
C ARG A 197 6.74 25.20 10.12
N ARG A 198 6.46 26.50 10.04
CA ARG A 198 7.46 27.55 10.30
C ARG A 198 7.64 27.77 11.80
N VAL A 199 8.88 28.03 12.21
CA VAL A 199 9.22 28.38 13.60
C VAL A 199 9.52 29.88 13.68
N PRO A 200 8.86 30.69 14.53
CA PRO A 200 8.95 32.16 14.59
C PRO A 200 10.34 32.79 14.78
N SER A 201 11.40 32.01 14.92
CA SER A 201 12.77 32.47 15.11
C SER A 201 13.79 31.62 14.35
N SER A 202 13.35 30.76 13.43
CA SER A 202 14.22 29.91 12.62
C SER A 202 13.96 30.13 11.14
N LYS A 203 15.03 30.10 10.34
CA LYS A 203 14.92 30.07 8.88
C LYS A 203 14.51 28.69 8.37
N GLU A 204 14.70 27.65 9.18
CA GLU A 204 14.34 26.27 8.83
C GLU A 204 12.92 25.93 9.30
N VAL A 205 12.26 25.08 8.53
CA VAL A 205 10.98 24.47 8.90
C VAL A 205 11.19 23.18 9.69
N GLU A 206 10.18 22.80 10.48
CA GLU A 206 10.11 21.51 11.15
C GLU A 206 9.09 20.61 10.48
N TRP A 207 9.40 19.32 10.36
CA TRP A 207 8.58 18.30 9.74
C TRP A 207 8.01 17.35 10.78
N LEU A 208 6.76 16.95 10.60
CA LEU A 208 6.12 15.99 11.49
C LEU A 208 6.58 14.56 11.18
N MET A 209 7.04 13.85 12.20
CA MET A 209 7.60 12.50 12.12
C MET A 209 6.86 11.53 13.05
N LEU A 210 6.74 10.27 12.62
CA LEU A 210 6.16 9.16 13.37
C LEU A 210 7.10 7.94 13.36
N ARG A 211 6.97 7.08 14.37
CA ARG A 211 7.61 5.76 14.41
C ARG A 211 6.56 4.65 14.42
N ARG A 212 6.41 3.97 13.28
CA ARG A 212 5.49 2.82 13.12
C ARG A 212 6.19 1.53 13.53
N ILE A 213 5.57 0.78 14.42
CA ILE A 213 5.95 -0.58 14.81
C ILE A 213 5.41 -1.54 13.75
N ASN A 214 6.30 -2.19 13.02
CA ASN A 214 5.93 -3.15 11.99
C ASN A 214 5.59 -4.50 12.61
N ARG A 215 4.68 -5.25 11.97
CA ARG A 215 4.31 -6.60 12.39
C ARG A 215 5.51 -7.55 12.25
N GLU A 216 5.49 -8.65 12.99
CA GLU A 216 6.51 -9.71 12.90
C GLU A 216 6.54 -10.35 11.51
N MET A 217 5.37 -10.63 10.93
CA MET A 217 5.23 -11.04 9.53
C MET A 217 5.41 -9.84 8.61
N ARG A 218 6.67 -9.47 8.39
CA ARG A 218 7.11 -8.42 7.48
C ARG A 218 8.16 -8.96 6.50
N PRO A 219 8.21 -8.44 5.27
CA PRO A 219 9.34 -8.66 4.38
C PRO A 219 10.69 -8.31 5.03
N PRO A 220 11.79 -8.98 4.64
CA PRO A 220 13.09 -8.84 5.30
C PRO A 220 13.71 -7.44 5.16
N ASP A 221 13.35 -6.69 4.12
CA ASP A 221 13.84 -5.34 3.85
C ASP A 221 13.18 -4.23 4.70
N ILE A 222 12.08 -4.54 5.38
CA ILE A 222 11.36 -3.58 6.23
C ILE A 222 11.85 -3.75 7.67
N PRO A 223 12.41 -2.74 8.35
CA PRO A 223 12.92 -2.89 9.72
C PRO A 223 11.79 -3.14 10.75
N PRO A 224 12.10 -3.54 12.00
CA PRO A 224 11.08 -3.66 13.06
C PRO A 224 10.29 -2.37 13.34
N ILE A 225 10.96 -1.21 13.29
CA ILE A 225 10.35 0.09 13.52
C ILE A 225 10.76 1.01 12.36
N SER A 226 9.78 1.69 11.76
CA SER A 226 10.03 2.64 10.67
C SER A 226 9.83 4.07 11.16
N LEU A 227 10.91 4.87 11.12
CA LEU A 227 10.83 6.33 11.19
C LEU A 227 10.32 6.87 9.85
N LYS A 228 9.18 7.56 9.84
CA LYS A 228 8.48 8.00 8.62
C LYS A 228 7.78 9.34 8.81
N LEU A 229 7.59 10.06 7.71
CA LEU A 229 6.58 11.12 7.61
C LEU A 229 5.17 10.50 7.50
N PRO A 230 4.09 11.25 7.82
CA PRO A 230 2.71 10.76 7.74
C PRO A 230 2.36 10.22 6.36
N GLY A 231 1.47 9.23 6.34
CA GLY A 231 0.85 8.71 5.13
C GLY A 231 0.95 7.20 5.00
N LYS A 232 -0.07 6.60 4.39
CA LYS A 232 -0.20 5.15 4.23
C LYS A 232 -0.13 4.77 2.76
N TRP A 233 -1.25 4.34 2.19
CA TRP A 233 -1.43 3.86 0.82
C TRP A 233 -2.80 4.29 0.28
N THR A 234 -2.96 4.26 -1.04
CA THR A 234 -4.24 4.44 -1.74
C THR A 234 -5.16 3.25 -1.56
N LEU A 235 -6.46 3.45 -1.39
CA LEU A 235 -7.49 2.41 -1.55
C LEU A 235 -7.87 2.23 -3.02
N LEU A 236 -8.61 1.16 -3.34
CA LEU A 236 -9.12 0.94 -4.70
C LEU A 236 -10.02 2.10 -5.14
N TYR A 237 -9.77 2.66 -6.33
CA TYR A 237 -10.42 3.85 -6.91
C TYR A 237 -10.11 5.18 -6.22
N GLU A 238 -9.19 5.22 -5.25
CA GLU A 238 -8.83 6.44 -4.53
C GLU A 238 -7.72 7.21 -5.26
N ARG A 239 -7.85 8.53 -5.36
CA ARG A 239 -6.82 9.39 -5.94
C ARG A 239 -5.66 9.61 -4.97
N TYR A 240 -4.44 9.83 -5.48
CA TYR A 240 -3.24 10.00 -4.65
C TYR A 240 -3.35 11.10 -3.60
N LYS A 241 -3.84 12.29 -4.00
CA LYS A 241 -3.96 13.44 -3.09
C LYS A 241 -5.01 13.18 -2.00
N GLU A 242 -6.12 12.55 -2.36
CA GLU A 242 -7.17 12.15 -1.43
C GLU A 242 -6.64 11.16 -0.40
N ALA A 243 -5.94 10.11 -0.85
CA ALA A 243 -5.27 9.15 0.02
C ALA A 243 -4.25 9.82 0.95
N ALA A 244 -3.45 10.76 0.44
CA ALA A 244 -2.47 11.49 1.24
C ALA A 244 -3.13 12.30 2.37
N VAL A 245 -4.24 12.99 2.08
CA VAL A 245 -5.00 13.78 3.06
C VAL A 245 -5.69 12.88 4.09
N ARG A 246 -6.42 11.84 3.64
CA ARG A 246 -7.07 10.89 4.54
C ARG A 246 -6.06 10.25 5.48
N THR A 247 -4.95 9.74 4.94
CA THR A 247 -3.98 8.98 5.73
C THR A 247 -3.12 9.85 6.65
N LEU A 248 -2.98 11.14 6.36
CA LEU A 248 -2.45 12.12 7.32
C LEU A 248 -3.35 12.20 8.55
N TRP A 249 -4.66 12.38 8.35
CA TRP A 249 -5.60 12.46 9.47
C TRP A 249 -5.59 11.17 10.30
N GLU A 250 -5.61 10.01 9.65
CA GLU A 250 -5.59 8.71 10.34
C GLU A 250 -4.36 8.51 11.24
N GLU A 251 -3.22 9.11 10.90
CA GLU A 251 -1.96 8.95 11.63
C GLU A 251 -1.67 10.11 12.61
N THR A 252 -2.33 11.26 12.48
CA THR A 252 -1.95 12.47 13.24
C THR A 252 -3.12 13.25 13.84
N GLY A 253 -4.34 13.02 13.36
CA GLY A 253 -5.52 13.84 13.66
C GLY A 253 -5.55 15.20 12.94
N ILE A 254 -4.52 15.54 12.16
CA ILE A 254 -4.45 16.82 11.45
C ILE A 254 -5.33 16.77 10.20
N THR A 255 -6.13 17.82 10.00
CA THR A 255 -6.88 18.06 8.76
C THR A 255 -6.19 19.17 7.97
N VAL A 256 -6.02 18.96 6.67
CA VAL A 256 -5.48 19.96 5.74
C VAL A 256 -6.43 20.13 4.55
N ASP A 257 -6.50 21.34 4.00
CA ASP A 257 -7.23 21.59 2.76
C ASP A 257 -6.44 21.01 1.56
N PRO A 258 -7.04 20.14 0.73
CA PRO A 258 -6.41 19.59 -0.47
C PRO A 258 -5.81 20.63 -1.45
N ASN A 259 -6.29 21.87 -1.43
CA ASN A 259 -5.72 22.96 -2.24
C ASN A 259 -4.31 23.37 -1.80
N HIS A 260 -3.97 23.12 -0.55
CA HIS A 260 -2.66 23.40 0.05
C HIS A 260 -1.76 22.16 0.11
N VAL A 261 -2.12 21.11 -0.64
CA VAL A 261 -1.34 19.87 -0.75
C VAL A 261 -0.74 19.76 -2.14
N PHE A 262 0.60 19.76 -2.20
CA PHE A 262 1.36 19.82 -3.45
C PHE A 262 2.15 18.53 -3.68
N PRO A 263 2.06 17.90 -4.86
CA PRO A 263 2.90 16.76 -5.20
C PRO A 263 4.35 17.19 -5.39
N THR A 264 5.30 16.38 -4.92
CA THR A 264 6.73 16.70 -4.95
C THR A 264 7.57 15.67 -5.70
N ALA A 265 7.32 14.38 -5.47
CA ALA A 265 8.11 13.32 -6.08
C ALA A 265 7.31 12.02 -6.25
N GLN A 266 7.81 11.16 -7.13
CA GLN A 266 7.46 9.74 -7.19
C GLN A 266 8.75 8.94 -7.21
N LEU A 267 8.90 7.98 -6.29
CA LEU A 267 10.05 7.09 -6.27
C LEU A 267 9.60 5.64 -6.44
N TYR A 268 10.30 4.91 -7.30
CA TYR A 268 10.15 3.48 -7.46
C TYR A 268 11.55 2.87 -7.65
N GLN A 269 12.06 2.25 -6.59
CA GLN A 269 13.34 1.55 -6.59
C GLN A 269 13.14 0.18 -5.95
N THR A 270 13.40 -0.85 -6.74
CA THR A 270 13.22 -2.24 -6.34
C THR A 270 14.19 -3.14 -7.11
N SER A 271 14.29 -4.40 -6.68
CA SER A 271 15.00 -5.48 -7.36
C SER A 271 14.04 -6.67 -7.56
N PRO A 272 14.38 -7.64 -8.43
CA PRO A 272 13.57 -8.85 -8.61
C PRO A 272 13.18 -9.57 -7.31
N THR A 273 14.08 -9.59 -6.33
CA THR A 273 13.84 -10.15 -4.98
C THR A 273 12.66 -9.49 -4.27
N TYR A 274 12.38 -8.22 -4.56
CA TYR A 274 11.35 -7.40 -3.92
C TYR A 274 10.20 -7.05 -4.89
N TYR A 275 9.76 -8.03 -5.69
CA TYR A 275 8.74 -7.88 -6.74
C TYR A 275 7.36 -7.36 -6.28
N TRP A 276 7.09 -7.40 -4.97
CA TRP A 276 5.85 -6.86 -4.38
C TRP A 276 5.90 -5.36 -4.11
N ARG A 277 7.08 -4.71 -4.17
CA ARG A 277 7.20 -3.27 -3.90
C ARG A 277 6.37 -2.47 -4.90
N VAL A 278 5.73 -1.43 -4.39
CA VAL A 278 4.98 -0.45 -5.19
C VAL A 278 5.65 0.92 -5.12
N PRO A 279 5.36 1.83 -6.06
CA PRO A 279 5.85 3.21 -5.99
C PRO A 279 5.39 3.94 -4.73
N VAL A 280 6.12 5.00 -4.37
CA VAL A 280 5.74 5.94 -3.32
C VAL A 280 5.54 7.33 -3.93
N ARG A 281 4.35 7.90 -3.75
CA ARG A 281 4.02 9.29 -4.11
C ARG A 281 4.21 10.20 -2.90
N TYR A 282 4.92 11.30 -3.10
CA TYR A 282 5.24 12.27 -2.06
C TYR A 282 4.49 13.58 -2.29
N PHE A 283 4.06 14.18 -1.19
CA PHE A 283 3.35 15.45 -1.13
C PHE A 283 3.88 16.28 0.03
N VAL A 284 3.63 17.58 0.00
CA VAL A 284 3.90 18.51 1.11
C VAL A 284 2.69 19.39 1.42
N ALA A 285 2.57 19.81 2.68
CA ALA A 285 1.60 20.80 3.12
C ALA A 285 2.14 21.60 4.31
N GLU A 286 1.95 22.91 4.28
CA GLU A 286 2.23 23.80 5.41
C GLU A 286 1.07 23.73 6.41
N VAL A 287 1.38 23.74 7.70
CA VAL A 287 0.41 23.88 8.79
C VAL A 287 0.81 25.00 9.75
N PRO A 288 -0.16 25.59 10.49
CA PRO A 288 0.14 26.57 11.53
C PRO A 288 1.11 26.02 12.58
N HIS A 289 1.94 26.89 13.15
CA HIS A 289 2.93 26.47 14.15
C HIS A 289 2.27 25.76 15.35
N ASP A 290 1.15 26.32 15.82
CA ASP A 290 0.35 25.88 16.97
C ASP A 290 -0.71 24.83 16.61
N VAL A 291 -0.60 24.18 15.44
CA VAL A 291 -1.49 23.09 15.06
C VAL A 291 -1.52 22.02 16.16
N ARG A 292 -2.73 21.62 16.55
CA ARG A 292 -2.92 20.54 17.52
C ARG A 292 -2.68 19.21 16.82
N VAL A 293 -1.67 18.48 17.29
CA VAL A 293 -1.41 17.10 16.88
C VAL A 293 -2.05 16.17 17.90
N GLU A 294 -2.93 15.28 17.46
CA GLU A 294 -3.63 14.33 18.34
C GLU A 294 -2.96 12.95 18.36
N GLY A 295 -2.11 12.68 17.37
CA GLY A 295 -1.49 11.38 17.14
C GLY A 295 -2.41 10.44 16.34
N PRO A 296 -2.05 9.14 16.26
CA PRO A 296 -2.78 8.17 15.45
C PRO A 296 -4.24 7.98 15.89
N GLN A 297 -5.16 8.17 14.95
CA GLN A 297 -6.61 7.96 15.11
C GLN A 297 -7.00 6.52 14.78
N VAL A 298 -6.29 5.90 13.84
CA VAL A 298 -6.53 4.51 13.39
C VAL A 298 -5.33 3.65 13.77
N VAL A 299 -5.62 2.50 14.39
CA VAL A 299 -4.62 1.52 14.90
C VAL A 299 -3.48 2.14 15.72
N PRO A 300 -3.77 2.94 16.77
CA PRO A 300 -2.76 3.69 17.51
C PRO A 300 -1.68 2.84 18.20
N THR A 301 -1.98 1.57 18.48
CA THR A 301 -1.05 0.61 19.09
C THR A 301 0.09 0.19 18.15
N GLN A 302 -0.01 0.49 16.85
CA GLN A 302 1.05 0.23 15.87
C GLN A 302 2.06 1.37 15.77
N TYR A 303 2.01 2.36 16.67
CA TYR A 303 2.94 3.47 16.73
C TYR A 303 3.57 3.55 18.10
N MET A 304 4.84 3.97 18.16
CA MET A 304 5.51 4.17 19.45
C MET A 304 4.83 5.28 20.23
N ARG A 305 4.30 4.94 21.41
CA ARG A 305 3.64 5.84 22.36
C ARG A 305 3.95 5.39 23.78
N ASN A 306 3.84 6.29 24.75
CA ASN A 306 4.00 6.02 26.18
C ASN A 306 5.30 5.29 26.54
N TRP A 307 6.41 5.59 25.84
CA TRP A 307 7.72 5.00 26.15
C TRP A 307 8.35 5.65 27.38
N ASP A 308 9.31 4.95 27.99
CA ASP A 308 10.17 5.54 29.03
C ASP A 308 11.26 6.39 28.37
N GLY A 309 11.13 7.72 28.47
CA GLY A 309 12.09 8.66 27.90
C GLY A 309 13.48 8.63 28.55
N ARG A 310 13.65 8.10 29.77
CA ARG A 310 14.98 7.93 30.38
C ARG A 310 15.70 6.73 29.78
N LEU A 311 14.99 5.62 29.62
CA LEU A 311 15.51 4.41 29.01
C LEU A 311 15.84 4.64 27.54
N LEU A 312 14.92 5.26 26.78
CA LEU A 312 15.11 5.48 25.34
C LEU A 312 16.27 6.43 25.01
N ARG A 313 16.56 7.41 25.90
CA ARG A 313 17.74 8.30 25.77
C ARG A 313 19.08 7.58 25.92
N GLN A 314 19.10 6.41 26.57
CA GLN A 314 20.30 5.60 26.74
C GLN A 314 20.47 4.55 25.65
N SER A 315 19.51 4.46 24.71
CA SER A 315 19.60 3.52 23.58
C SER A 315 20.84 3.80 22.73
N PRO A 316 21.53 2.74 22.24
CA PRO A 316 22.64 2.90 21.31
C PRO A 316 22.21 3.45 19.94
N ASP A 317 20.93 3.33 19.56
CA ASP A 317 20.41 3.83 18.28
C ASP A 317 20.24 5.38 18.33
N PRO A 318 20.88 6.15 17.42
CA PRO A 318 20.66 7.59 17.31
C PRO A 318 19.19 7.99 17.12
N ILE A 319 18.38 7.18 16.42
CA ILE A 319 16.96 7.46 16.20
C ILE A 319 16.20 7.42 17.52
N ASP A 320 16.50 6.45 18.38
CA ASP A 320 15.87 6.33 19.70
C ASP A 320 16.18 7.54 20.58
N ARG A 321 17.45 7.98 20.60
CA ARG A 321 17.85 9.15 21.39
C ARG A 321 17.19 10.44 20.89
N ALA A 322 17.17 10.66 19.58
CA ALA A 322 16.49 11.81 18.97
C ALA A 322 14.97 11.76 19.22
N TRP A 323 14.36 10.59 19.11
CA TRP A 323 12.95 10.38 19.41
C TRP A 323 12.62 10.72 20.86
N ALA A 324 13.43 10.26 21.82
CA ALA A 324 13.26 10.55 23.23
C ALA A 324 13.46 12.02 23.59
N GLN A 325 14.17 12.79 22.75
CA GLN A 325 14.41 14.21 22.93
C GLN A 325 13.28 15.08 22.37
N LEU A 326 12.73 14.73 21.21
CA LEU A 326 11.84 15.60 20.43
C LEU A 326 10.39 15.14 20.38
N ALA A 327 10.13 13.85 20.54
CA ALA A 327 8.79 13.30 20.38
C ALA A 327 7.98 13.42 21.67
N ASP A 328 6.69 13.69 21.52
CA ASP A 328 5.75 13.64 22.63
C ASP A 328 5.27 12.18 22.84
N PRO A 329 5.47 11.57 24.02
CA PRO A 329 5.03 10.22 24.30
C PRO A 329 3.52 10.02 24.23
N ILE A 330 2.73 11.08 24.43
CA ILE A 330 1.26 11.01 24.40
C ILE A 330 0.79 10.82 22.95
N THR A 331 1.25 11.67 22.04
CA THR A 331 0.84 11.64 20.62
C THR A 331 1.63 10.65 19.78
N GLY A 332 2.87 10.33 20.17
CA GLY A 332 3.78 9.51 19.37
C GLY A 332 4.29 10.23 18.11
N CYS A 333 4.32 11.56 18.14
CA CYS A 333 4.75 12.41 17.03
C CYS A 333 5.91 13.32 17.46
N ALA A 334 6.77 13.69 16.51
CA ALA A 334 7.88 14.61 16.74
C ALA A 334 7.96 15.66 15.63
N TRP A 335 8.35 16.87 15.99
CA TRP A 335 8.76 17.90 15.03
C TRP A 335 10.29 17.83 14.86
N MET A 336 10.76 17.55 13.65
CA MET A 336 12.18 17.37 13.34
C MET A 336 12.61 18.25 12.16
N LYS A 337 13.80 18.82 12.23
CA LYS A 337 14.40 19.61 11.14
C LYS A 337 14.95 18.69 10.04
N ALA A 338 14.89 19.13 8.78
CA ALA A 338 15.35 18.34 7.64
C ALA A 338 16.82 17.85 7.76
N PRO A 339 17.81 18.67 8.19
CA PRO A 339 19.19 18.18 8.36
C PRO A 339 19.31 17.04 9.36
N MET A 340 18.51 17.06 10.43
CA MET A 340 18.47 15.95 11.40
C MET A 340 17.83 14.70 10.79
N ILE A 341 16.73 14.85 10.04
CA ILE A 341 16.09 13.72 9.37
C ILE A 341 17.05 13.09 8.36
N ASP A 342 17.77 13.90 7.59
CA ASP A 342 18.76 13.43 6.62
C ASP A 342 19.88 12.63 7.31
N GLU A 343 20.45 13.13 8.40
CA GLU A 343 21.48 12.39 9.15
C GLU A 343 20.95 11.10 9.79
N LEU A 344 19.72 11.09 10.33
CA LEU A 344 19.10 9.88 10.87
C LEU A 344 18.78 8.83 9.80
N GLN A 345 18.49 9.26 8.56
CA GLN A 345 18.14 8.37 7.45
C GLN A 345 19.35 7.95 6.61
N LYS A 346 20.46 8.68 6.69
CA LYS A 346 21.69 8.44 5.91
C LYS A 346 22.18 6.99 5.92
N PRO A 347 22.19 6.25 7.06
CA PRO A 347 22.63 4.86 7.06
C PRO A 347 21.74 3.91 6.23
N LEU A 348 20.45 4.24 6.07
CA LEU A 348 19.46 3.37 5.41
C LEU A 348 18.99 3.88 4.05
N ARG A 349 19.25 5.15 3.73
CA ARG A 349 18.67 5.85 2.57
C ARG A 349 19.67 6.70 1.79
N GLY A 350 20.91 6.87 2.27
CA GLY A 350 21.89 7.76 1.66
C GLY A 350 21.65 9.24 1.97
N GLY A 351 22.43 10.12 1.33
CA GLY A 351 22.32 11.57 1.51
C GLY A 351 21.06 12.18 0.88
N MET A 352 20.75 13.43 1.27
CA MET A 352 19.67 14.25 0.69
C MET A 352 18.26 13.62 0.78
N TYR A 353 17.98 12.85 1.83
CA TYR A 353 16.72 12.11 1.97
C TYR A 353 15.47 12.99 1.79
N MET A 354 15.46 14.16 2.43
CA MET A 354 14.36 15.13 2.40
C MET A 354 14.27 15.83 1.03
N ALA A 355 15.39 16.32 0.49
CA ALA A 355 15.41 17.05 -0.78
C ALA A 355 14.93 16.21 -1.97
N THR A 356 15.32 14.93 -2.04
CA THR A 356 14.86 14.00 -3.10
C THR A 356 13.34 13.76 -3.07
N ARG A 357 12.69 13.95 -1.92
CA ARG A 357 11.30 13.53 -1.70
C ARG A 357 10.32 14.69 -1.54
N TYR A 358 10.73 15.78 -0.90
CA TYR A 358 9.83 16.82 -0.39
C TYR A 358 10.19 18.23 -0.86
N THR A 359 11.05 18.37 -1.88
CA THR A 359 11.25 19.67 -2.54
C THR A 359 9.93 20.12 -3.19
N PRO A 360 9.34 21.25 -2.76
CA PRO A 360 8.05 21.70 -3.30
C PRO A 360 8.18 22.09 -4.77
N PRO A 361 7.11 22.02 -5.57
CA PRO A 361 7.14 22.53 -6.94
C PRO A 361 7.11 24.06 -6.96
N PRO A 362 7.66 24.74 -7.99
CA PRO A 362 7.75 26.21 -8.03
C PRO A 362 6.39 26.91 -7.88
N TYR A 363 5.33 26.37 -8.50
CA TYR A 363 3.98 26.95 -8.47
C TYR A 363 3.32 26.93 -7.07
N SER A 364 3.91 26.22 -6.11
CA SER A 364 3.41 26.22 -4.72
C SER A 364 3.85 27.44 -3.92
N ASN A 365 4.88 28.18 -4.37
CA ASN A 365 5.56 29.25 -3.62
C ASN A 365 6.18 28.78 -2.27
N LEU A 366 6.39 27.47 -2.10
CA LEU A 366 6.95 26.89 -0.87
C LEU A 366 8.45 26.55 -0.97
N GLN A 367 9.09 26.70 -2.14
CA GLN A 367 10.50 26.30 -2.31
C GLN A 367 11.45 27.09 -1.39
N GLU A 368 11.38 28.42 -1.42
CA GLU A 368 12.19 29.30 -0.57
C GLU A 368 11.85 29.15 0.92
N VAL A 369 10.60 28.78 1.22
CA VAL A 369 10.11 28.56 2.58
C VAL A 369 10.73 27.30 3.17
N VAL A 370 10.71 26.23 2.38
CA VAL A 370 11.15 24.90 2.80
C VAL A 370 12.68 24.79 2.74
N GLY A 371 13.32 25.44 1.78
CA GLY A 371 14.79 25.57 1.71
C GLY A 371 15.53 24.27 1.40
N LEU A 372 14.95 23.37 0.59
CA LEU A 372 15.57 22.08 0.22
C LEU A 372 16.29 22.09 -1.14
N GLY A 373 16.07 23.12 -1.98
CA GLY A 373 16.44 23.12 -3.41
C GLY A 373 17.79 23.74 -3.78
N ASP A 374 18.52 24.36 -2.84
CA ASP A 374 19.68 25.21 -3.15
C ASP A 374 21.03 24.44 -3.25
N GLY A 375 21.01 23.11 -3.15
CA GLY A 375 22.21 22.26 -3.08
C GLY A 375 23.09 22.21 -4.34
N ASP A 376 22.65 22.77 -5.47
CA ASP A 376 23.41 22.75 -6.73
C ASP A 376 24.28 24.01 -6.96
N GLN A 377 24.13 25.07 -6.16
CA GLN A 377 24.93 26.30 -6.37
C GLN A 377 26.26 26.31 -5.62
N GLU A 378 26.38 25.67 -4.45
CA GLU A 378 27.64 25.70 -3.68
C GLU A 378 28.74 24.76 -4.23
N MET A 379 28.37 23.66 -4.89
CA MET A 379 29.34 22.71 -5.45
C MET A 379 29.90 23.13 -6.83
N ARG A 380 29.25 24.07 -7.54
CA ARG A 380 29.82 24.67 -8.77
C ARG A 380 30.78 25.82 -8.51
N GLY A 381 30.72 26.45 -7.33
CA GLY A 381 31.55 27.60 -6.99
C GLY A 381 32.97 27.25 -6.53
N THR A 382 33.23 25.99 -6.16
CA THR A 382 34.50 25.55 -5.56
C THR A 382 35.45 24.84 -6.51
N GLU A 383 35.01 24.47 -7.72
CA GLU A 383 35.87 23.80 -8.72
C GLU A 383 36.58 24.76 -9.70
N THR A 384 36.31 26.06 -9.68
CA THR A 384 36.86 27.01 -10.68
C THR A 384 38.00 27.91 -10.21
N GLU A 385 38.44 27.84 -8.94
CA GLU A 385 39.45 28.77 -8.38
C GLU A 385 40.83 28.16 -8.09
N ALA A 386 41.17 27.00 -8.67
CA ALA A 386 42.48 26.37 -8.50
C ALA A 386 43.20 26.08 -9.82
N SER A 387 43.42 27.10 -10.66
CA SER A 387 44.42 27.00 -11.73
C SER A 387 44.96 28.36 -12.20
N HIS A 388 45.79 29.00 -11.38
CA HIS A 388 46.84 29.90 -11.87
C HIS A 388 48.05 29.86 -10.94
N PRO A 389 49.21 29.31 -11.37
CA PRO A 389 50.46 29.56 -10.67
C PRO A 389 51.01 30.94 -11.07
N PRO A 390 51.66 31.67 -10.15
CA PRO A 390 52.29 32.94 -10.48
C PRO A 390 53.62 32.72 -11.22
N ALA A 391 53.84 33.63 -12.18
CA ALA A 391 55.04 34.00 -12.96
C ALA A 391 56.28 33.10 -12.94
#